data_AF-A0A351SFD9-F1
#
_entry.id   AF-A0A351SFD9-F1
#
_cell.length_a   1.000
_cell.length_b   1.000
_cell.length_c   1.000
_cell.angle_alpha   90.00
_cell.angle_beta   90.00
_cell.angle_gamma   90.00
#
_symmetry.space_group_name_H-M   'P 1'
#
loop_
_entity.id
_entity.type
_entity.pdbx_description
1 polymer ?
#
loop_
_entity_poly.entity_id
_entity_poly.type
_entity_poly.pdbx_seq_one_letter_code
_entity_poly.pdbx_strand_id
1 'polypeptide(L)'
;MDIDDRNLAHAFNVPVIISSNLRDGSLREAAAEAGIPMLLYESGEALRFNEVSIRAGVKGITNVMRELGMLPKRRTEKKVTVEPVVARSTAWIRAGDSGILRAMVPLGGRVKKGALLGIVADPFGERELQVTAPFSGIVIGRTNLPLVNEGDALYHVARFSDIDEVEAKVDEFHEEHAPEPVARPTPEGPII
;
A
#
# COMPACT_ATOMS: atom_id res chain seq x y z
N MET A 1 -13.12 9.64 -9.83
CA MET A 1 -12.64 10.50 -8.72
C MET A 1 -13.13 11.90 -9.01
N ASP A 2 -13.84 12.51 -8.07
CA ASP A 2 -14.26 13.91 -8.19
C ASP A 2 -13.05 14.85 -8.07
N ILE A 3 -13.18 16.10 -8.51
CA ILE A 3 -12.10 17.09 -8.45
C ILE A 3 -11.66 17.38 -7.02
N ASP A 4 -12.61 17.35 -6.08
CA ASP A 4 -12.37 17.55 -4.66
C ASP A 4 -11.57 16.38 -4.07
N ASP A 5 -11.97 15.13 -4.35
CA ASP A 5 -11.22 13.94 -3.93
C ASP A 5 -9.78 13.95 -4.44
N ARG A 6 -9.59 14.36 -5.70
CA ARG A 6 -8.26 14.45 -6.30
C ARG A 6 -7.41 15.50 -5.58
N ASN A 7 -7.94 16.69 -5.36
CA ASN A 7 -7.20 17.75 -4.66
C ASN A 7 -6.80 17.32 -3.25
N LEU A 8 -7.69 16.66 -2.52
CA LEU A 8 -7.40 16.14 -1.18
C LEU A 8 -6.35 15.01 -1.23
N ALA A 9 -6.42 14.11 -2.21
CA ALA A 9 -5.46 13.03 -2.37
C ALA A 9 -4.04 13.58 -2.67
N HIS A 10 -3.94 14.59 -3.54
CA HIS A 10 -2.67 15.30 -3.78
C HIS A 10 -2.19 16.06 -2.55
N ALA A 11 -3.09 16.68 -1.77
CA ALA A 11 -2.74 17.34 -0.52
C ALA A 11 -2.19 16.34 0.52
N PHE A 12 -2.70 15.11 0.56
CA PHE A 12 -2.20 14.06 1.45
C PHE A 12 -0.72 13.70 1.20
N ASN A 13 -0.21 13.90 -0.03
CA ASN A 13 1.21 13.87 -0.38
C ASN A 13 1.89 12.50 -0.17
N VAL A 14 1.39 11.48 -0.85
CA VAL A 14 1.90 10.09 -0.87
C VAL A 14 2.36 9.70 -2.28
N PRO A 15 3.27 8.71 -2.45
CA PRO A 15 3.87 8.41 -3.75
C PRO A 15 2.93 7.70 -4.72
N VAL A 16 1.87 7.06 -4.22
CA VAL A 16 0.94 6.26 -5.01
C VAL A 16 -0.50 6.65 -4.68
N ILE A 17 -1.30 6.89 -5.72
CA ILE A 17 -2.74 7.10 -5.62
C ILE A 17 -3.45 6.02 -6.43
N ILE A 18 -4.50 5.43 -5.85
CA ILE A 18 -5.35 4.45 -6.52
C ILE A 18 -6.75 5.05 -6.68
N SER A 19 -7.17 5.25 -7.93
CA SER A 19 -8.58 5.52 -8.22
C SER A 19 -9.34 4.21 -8.24
N SER A 20 -10.04 3.90 -7.14
CA SER A 20 -10.87 2.70 -7.03
C SER A 20 -12.35 3.02 -7.27
N ASN A 21 -13.09 2.03 -7.74
CA ASN A 21 -14.55 2.13 -7.85
C ASN A 21 -15.19 1.99 -6.47
N LEU A 22 -16.40 2.53 -6.31
CA LEU A 22 -17.23 2.28 -5.14
C LEU A 22 -17.54 0.80 -5.01
N ARG A 23 -17.58 0.33 -3.76
CA ARG A 23 -17.94 -1.04 -3.42
C ARG A 23 -19.23 -1.01 -2.62
N ASP A 24 -20.18 -1.82 -3.04
CA ASP A 24 -21.47 -2.01 -2.36
C ASP A 24 -21.28 -2.40 -0.89
N GLY A 25 -22.03 -1.76 -0.01
CA GLY A 25 -22.00 -1.91 1.45
C GLY A 25 -20.75 -1.34 2.13
N SER A 26 -19.94 -0.54 1.43
CA SER A 26 -18.71 0.02 2.00
C SER A 26 -18.92 1.42 2.62
N LEU A 27 -18.06 1.79 3.56
CA LEU A 27 -18.03 3.14 4.11
C LEU A 27 -17.83 4.23 3.02
N ARG A 28 -17.12 3.90 1.92
CA ARG A 28 -16.95 4.81 0.78
C ARG A 28 -18.26 5.08 0.05
N GLU A 29 -19.10 4.06 -0.10
CA GLU A 29 -20.42 4.21 -0.71
C GLU A 29 -21.30 5.11 0.15
N ALA A 30 -21.40 4.82 1.45
CA ALA A 30 -22.19 5.63 2.37
C ALA A 30 -21.75 7.11 2.40
N ALA A 31 -20.44 7.38 2.35
CA ALA A 31 -19.92 8.75 2.26
C ALA A 31 -20.25 9.42 0.92
N ALA A 32 -20.12 8.69 -0.20
CA ALA A 32 -20.46 9.20 -1.51
C ALA A 32 -21.97 9.52 -1.64
N GLU A 33 -22.84 8.67 -1.10
CA GLU A 33 -24.29 8.91 -1.03
C GLU A 33 -24.64 10.16 -0.22
N ALA A 34 -23.85 10.45 0.82
CA ALA A 34 -23.99 11.66 1.63
C ALA A 34 -23.33 12.91 1.00
N GLY A 35 -22.67 12.78 -0.15
CA GLY A 35 -21.91 13.88 -0.77
C GLY A 35 -20.69 14.32 0.03
N ILE A 36 -20.10 13.42 0.83
CA ILE A 36 -18.95 13.70 1.68
C ILE A 36 -17.69 13.12 1.00
N PRO A 37 -16.68 13.95 0.67
CA PRO A 37 -15.40 13.46 0.14
C PRO A 37 -14.72 12.49 1.10
N MET A 38 -14.12 11.42 0.55
CA MET A 38 -13.45 10.40 1.35
C MET A 38 -12.13 9.97 0.73
N LEU A 39 -11.08 9.95 1.55
CA LEU A 39 -9.81 9.32 1.24
C LEU A 39 -9.62 8.09 2.12
N LEU A 40 -9.17 6.99 1.51
CA LEU A 40 -8.70 5.82 2.23
C LEU A 40 -7.18 5.77 2.19
N TYR A 41 -6.56 5.79 3.36
CA TYR A 41 -5.13 5.60 3.51
C TYR A 41 -4.85 4.15 3.91
N GLU A 42 -4.17 3.41 3.05
CA GLU A 42 -3.71 2.05 3.31
C GLU A 42 -2.18 2.06 3.43
N SER A 43 -1.65 1.64 4.59
CA SER A 43 -0.21 1.57 4.82
C SER A 43 0.12 0.64 5.98
N GLY A 44 1.27 -0.02 5.89
CA GLY A 44 1.74 -0.97 6.91
C GLY A 44 1.02 -2.31 6.86
N GLU A 45 1.08 -3.04 7.97
CA GLU A 45 0.43 -4.34 8.14
C GLU A 45 -0.40 -4.37 9.43
N ALA A 46 -1.34 -5.32 9.52
CA ALA A 46 -2.16 -5.47 10.70
C ALA A 46 -1.31 -5.84 11.93
N LEU A 47 -1.72 -5.37 13.11
CA LEU A 47 -1.17 -5.76 14.42
C LEU A 47 0.32 -5.43 14.63
N ARG A 48 0.88 -4.52 13.84
CA ARG A 48 2.26 -4.03 13.96
C ARG A 48 2.30 -2.52 13.76
N PHE A 49 3.19 -1.87 14.51
CA PHE A 49 3.50 -0.47 14.24
C PHE A 49 4.51 -0.40 13.09
N ASN A 50 4.20 0.45 12.12
CA ASN A 50 5.12 0.83 11.06
C ASN A 50 5.34 2.34 11.15
N GLU A 51 6.54 2.74 11.56
CA GLU A 51 6.85 4.14 11.85
C GLU A 51 6.76 5.03 10.59
N VAL A 52 7.19 4.50 9.44
CA VAL A 52 7.05 5.17 8.14
C VAL A 52 5.57 5.42 7.84
N SER A 53 4.72 4.39 7.97
CA SER A 53 3.27 4.49 7.78
C SER A 53 2.59 5.50 8.71
N ILE A 54 3.00 5.54 9.98
CA ILE A 54 2.44 6.44 10.99
C ILE A 54 2.83 7.89 10.68
N ARG A 55 4.12 8.15 10.45
CA ARG A 55 4.62 9.50 10.12
C ARG A 55 4.00 10.05 8.85
N ALA A 56 3.96 9.22 7.81
CA ALA A 56 3.28 9.52 6.55
C ALA A 56 1.80 9.87 6.78
N GLY A 57 1.08 9.04 7.54
CA GLY A 57 -0.33 9.25 7.84
C GLY A 57 -0.61 10.55 8.60
N VAL A 58 0.15 10.81 9.66
CA VAL A 58 0.01 12.05 10.47
C VAL A 58 0.29 13.29 9.61
N LYS A 59 1.35 13.27 8.81
CA LYS A 59 1.71 14.37 7.90
C LYS A 59 0.63 14.58 6.83
N GLY A 60 0.14 13.51 6.22
CA GLY A 60 -0.90 13.55 5.18
C GLY A 60 -2.22 14.11 5.70
N ILE A 61 -2.69 13.63 6.85
CA ILE A 61 -3.92 14.15 7.51
C ILE A 61 -3.76 15.64 7.82
N THR A 62 -2.62 16.05 8.37
CA THR A 62 -2.37 17.47 8.69
C THR A 62 -2.36 18.34 7.43
N ASN A 63 -1.83 17.84 6.31
CA ASN A 63 -1.85 18.55 5.04
C ASN A 63 -3.28 18.70 4.48
N VAL A 64 -4.09 17.64 4.54
CA VAL A 64 -5.51 17.67 4.15
C VAL A 64 -6.29 18.66 5.01
N MET A 65 -6.09 18.67 6.33
CA MET A 65 -6.74 19.63 7.22
C MET A 65 -6.37 21.08 6.88
N ARG A 66 -5.13 21.36 6.46
CA ARG A 66 -4.73 22.69 5.97
C ARG A 66 -5.38 23.03 4.63
N GLU A 67 -5.49 22.07 3.72
CA GLU A 67 -6.16 22.25 2.43
C GLU A 67 -7.64 22.62 2.63
N LEU A 68 -8.30 21.96 3.58
CA LEU A 68 -9.68 22.25 4.01
C LEU A 68 -9.83 23.53 4.85
N GLY A 69 -8.73 24.25 5.13
CA GLY A 69 -8.75 25.47 5.94
C GLY A 69 -9.00 25.26 7.44
N MET A 70 -8.94 24.02 7.94
CA MET A 70 -9.11 23.69 9.36
C MET A 70 -7.88 24.06 10.21
N LEU A 71 -6.71 24.19 9.57
CA LEU A 71 -5.46 24.57 10.21
C LEU A 71 -4.81 25.76 9.48
N PRO A 72 -4.06 26.63 10.19
CA PRO A 72 -3.34 27.73 9.57
C PRO A 72 -2.38 27.28 8.47
N LYS A 73 -2.27 28.10 7.41
CA LYS A 73 -1.27 27.88 6.34
C LYS A 73 0.15 27.97 6.92
N ARG A 74 1.04 27.12 6.42
CA ARG A 74 2.46 27.14 6.82
C ARG A 74 3.11 28.43 6.34
N ARG A 75 3.82 29.12 7.25
CA ARG A 75 4.35 30.47 7.00
C ARG A 75 5.44 30.53 5.93
N THR A 76 6.24 29.48 5.79
CA THR A 76 7.32 29.40 4.79
C THR A 76 7.92 28.01 4.85
N GLU A 77 7.78 27.26 3.77
CA GLU A 77 8.74 26.27 3.29
C GLU A 77 8.29 25.87 1.89
N LYS A 78 9.21 25.74 0.93
CA LYS A 78 8.90 25.17 -0.38
C LYS A 78 8.24 23.81 -0.11
N LYS A 79 6.97 23.66 -0.48
CA LYS A 79 6.26 22.40 -0.40
C LYS A 79 7.05 21.43 -1.28
N VAL A 80 7.75 20.46 -0.69
CA VAL A 80 8.22 19.30 -1.44
C VAL A 80 6.97 18.49 -1.71
N THR A 81 6.32 18.81 -2.83
CA THR A 81 5.16 18.06 -3.31
C THR A 81 5.69 16.83 -4.02
N VAL A 82 5.36 15.66 -3.46
CA VAL A 82 5.57 14.39 -4.15
C VAL A 82 4.53 14.36 -5.26
N GLU A 83 4.97 14.38 -6.52
CA GLU A 83 4.06 14.12 -7.63
C GLU A 83 3.69 12.64 -7.59
N PRO A 84 2.44 12.26 -7.28
CA PRO A 84 2.07 10.86 -7.08
C PRO A 84 1.95 10.14 -8.41
N VAL A 85 2.31 8.86 -8.44
CA VAL A 85 1.95 8.01 -9.58
C VAL A 85 0.56 7.44 -9.36
N VAL A 86 -0.33 7.65 -10.33
CA VAL A 86 -1.70 7.17 -10.28
C VAL A 86 -1.82 5.79 -10.93
N ALA A 87 -2.22 4.79 -10.14
CA ALA A 87 -2.50 3.45 -10.66
C ALA A 87 -3.77 3.48 -11.54
N ARG A 88 -3.69 2.92 -12.75
CA ARG A 88 -4.82 2.88 -13.70
C ARG A 88 -5.87 1.84 -13.32
N SER A 89 -5.41 0.74 -12.75
CA SER A 89 -6.24 -0.40 -12.37
C SER A 89 -5.47 -1.28 -11.39
N THR A 90 -6.17 -2.01 -10.54
CA THR A 90 -5.57 -2.99 -9.63
C THR A 90 -6.38 -4.28 -9.65
N ALA A 91 -5.75 -5.40 -9.25
CA ALA A 91 -6.45 -6.67 -9.11
C ALA A 91 -5.91 -7.48 -7.93
N TRP A 92 -6.82 -8.12 -7.21
CA TRP A 92 -6.48 -9.14 -6.23
C TRP A 92 -6.32 -10.49 -6.92
N ILE A 93 -5.15 -11.11 -6.73
CA ILE A 93 -4.89 -12.50 -7.08
C ILE A 93 -5.29 -13.34 -5.87
N ARG A 94 -6.16 -14.30 -6.12
CA ARG A 94 -6.84 -15.11 -5.11
C ARG A 94 -6.23 -16.51 -5.05
N ALA A 95 -6.31 -17.14 -3.89
CA ALA A 95 -5.94 -18.54 -3.74
C ALA A 95 -6.92 -19.42 -4.55
N GLY A 96 -6.39 -20.26 -5.43
CA GLY A 96 -7.20 -21.22 -6.17
C GLY A 96 -7.47 -22.51 -5.42
N ASP A 97 -6.76 -22.75 -4.31
CA ASP A 97 -6.97 -23.89 -3.41
C ASP A 97 -6.48 -23.51 -1.99
N SER A 98 -6.85 -24.33 -1.01
CA SER A 98 -6.40 -24.19 0.38
C SER A 98 -5.06 -24.89 0.60
N GLY A 99 -4.20 -24.33 1.45
CA GLY A 99 -2.89 -24.92 1.72
C GLY A 99 -1.89 -23.96 2.35
N ILE A 100 -0.61 -24.27 2.13
CA ILE A 100 0.53 -23.49 2.62
C ILE A 100 1.08 -22.65 1.46
N LEU A 101 0.95 -21.33 1.58
CA LEU A 101 1.52 -20.35 0.67
C LEU A 101 3.01 -20.16 0.93
N ARG A 102 3.81 -20.45 -0.10
CA ARG A 102 5.19 -19.98 -0.23
C ARG A 102 5.22 -18.73 -1.10
N ALA A 103 5.14 -17.56 -0.47
CA ALA A 103 5.23 -16.26 -1.13
C ALA A 103 6.65 -16.00 -1.67
N MET A 104 6.77 -15.55 -2.93
CA MET A 104 8.07 -15.35 -3.60
C MET A 104 8.33 -13.88 -3.97
N VAL A 105 7.30 -13.05 -4.05
CA VAL A 105 7.44 -11.64 -4.45
C VAL A 105 7.17 -10.72 -3.25
N PRO A 106 8.06 -9.76 -2.96
CA PRO A 106 7.87 -8.78 -1.89
C PRO A 106 6.83 -7.71 -2.26
N LEU A 107 6.29 -7.02 -1.24
CA LEU A 107 5.64 -5.72 -1.44
C LEU A 107 6.62 -4.76 -2.13
N GLY A 108 6.12 -3.93 -3.04
CA GLY A 108 6.94 -3.08 -3.92
C GLY A 108 7.59 -3.83 -5.09
N GLY A 109 7.55 -5.18 -5.10
CA GLY A 109 8.15 -5.98 -6.15
C GLY A 109 7.48 -5.78 -7.52
N ARG A 110 8.31 -5.58 -8.56
CA ARG A 110 7.88 -5.55 -9.97
C ARG A 110 7.57 -6.95 -10.46
N VAL A 111 6.47 -7.09 -11.18
CA VAL A 111 6.06 -8.36 -11.81
C VAL A 111 5.71 -8.15 -13.26
N LYS A 112 6.03 -9.14 -14.09
CA LYS A 112 5.56 -9.22 -15.49
C LYS A 112 4.34 -10.12 -15.56
N LYS A 113 3.50 -9.95 -16.58
CA LYS A 113 2.43 -10.93 -16.88
C LYS A 113 3.02 -12.35 -16.94
N GLY A 114 2.39 -13.28 -16.23
CA GLY A 114 2.82 -14.68 -16.12
C GLY A 114 3.94 -14.93 -15.11
N ALA A 115 4.47 -13.90 -14.43
CA ALA A 115 5.47 -14.09 -13.39
C ALA A 115 4.89 -14.90 -12.22
N LEU A 116 5.70 -15.81 -11.68
CA LEU A 116 5.35 -16.61 -10.51
C LEU A 116 5.41 -15.71 -9.26
N LEU A 117 4.26 -15.54 -8.60
CA LEU A 117 4.12 -14.78 -7.37
C LEU A 117 4.35 -15.65 -6.13
N GLY A 118 3.96 -16.91 -6.21
CA GLY A 118 4.09 -17.86 -5.12
C GLY A 118 3.50 -19.21 -5.50
N ILE A 119 3.56 -20.14 -4.56
CA ILE A 119 3.01 -21.49 -4.71
C ILE A 119 2.17 -21.80 -3.49
N VAL A 120 0.97 -22.32 -3.70
CA VAL A 120 0.14 -22.91 -2.63
C VAL A 120 0.31 -24.42 -2.72
N ALA A 121 0.79 -25.04 -1.65
CA ALA A 121 1.01 -26.48 -1.58
C ALA A 121 0.12 -27.12 -0.51
N ASP A 122 -0.30 -28.37 -0.71
CA ASP A 122 -0.87 -29.15 0.39
C ASP A 122 0.18 -29.41 1.48
N PRO A 123 -0.22 -29.81 2.71
CA PRO A 123 0.71 -30.03 3.81
C PRO A 123 1.79 -31.09 3.57
N PHE A 124 1.58 -31.99 2.59
CA PHE A 124 2.51 -33.08 2.25
C PHE A 124 3.37 -32.75 1.02
N GLY A 125 3.08 -31.64 0.32
CA GLY A 125 3.75 -31.22 -0.90
C GLY A 125 3.41 -32.05 -2.13
N GLU A 126 2.34 -32.85 -2.09
CA GLU A 126 1.98 -33.73 -3.21
C GLU A 126 1.31 -32.96 -4.36
N ARG A 127 0.63 -31.87 -4.03
CA ARG A 127 0.01 -30.94 -4.98
C ARG A 127 0.52 -29.54 -4.74
N GLU A 128 0.96 -28.90 -5.83
CA GLU A 128 1.35 -27.49 -5.86
C GLU A 128 0.54 -26.74 -6.92
N LEU A 129 -0.03 -25.61 -6.53
CA LEU A 129 -0.69 -24.67 -7.42
C LEU A 129 0.14 -23.40 -7.55
N GLN A 130 0.48 -23.03 -8.79
CA GLN A 130 1.20 -21.79 -9.06
C GLN A 130 0.27 -20.58 -9.02
N VAL A 131 0.67 -19.57 -8.27
CA VAL A 131 0.02 -18.26 -8.23
C VAL A 131 0.78 -17.33 -9.17
N THR A 132 0.16 -16.90 -10.27
CA THR A 132 0.83 -16.09 -11.30
C THR A 132 0.20 -14.72 -11.49
N ALA A 133 1.01 -13.75 -11.95
CA ALA A 133 0.55 -12.39 -12.20
C ALA A 133 -0.29 -12.31 -13.49
N PRO A 134 -1.54 -11.85 -13.45
CA PRO A 134 -2.38 -11.73 -14.65
C PRO A 134 -1.93 -10.61 -15.60
N PHE A 135 -1.14 -9.67 -15.09
CA PHE A 135 -0.56 -8.56 -15.85
C PHE A 135 0.72 -8.03 -15.20
N SER A 136 1.48 -7.25 -15.97
CA SER A 136 2.66 -6.54 -15.44
C SER A 136 2.25 -5.37 -14.54
N GLY A 137 2.96 -5.19 -13.43
CA GLY A 137 2.65 -4.18 -12.43
C GLY A 137 3.55 -4.28 -11.20
N ILE A 138 3.11 -3.67 -10.10
CA ILE A 138 3.78 -3.68 -8.81
C ILE A 138 2.88 -4.33 -7.78
N VAL A 139 3.45 -5.16 -6.91
CA VAL A 139 2.75 -5.72 -5.75
C VAL A 139 2.56 -4.62 -4.69
N ILE A 140 1.31 -4.19 -4.49
CA ILE A 140 0.94 -3.14 -3.52
C ILE A 140 0.32 -3.70 -2.23
N GLY A 141 -0.01 -4.99 -2.23
CA GLY A 141 -0.54 -5.70 -1.07
C GLY A 141 -0.24 -7.20 -1.20
N ARG A 142 -0.04 -7.89 -0.08
CA ARG A 142 0.08 -9.34 -0.05
C ARG A 142 -0.33 -9.89 1.32
N THR A 143 -0.72 -11.15 1.37
CA THR A 143 -0.84 -11.85 2.65
C THR A 143 0.55 -12.21 3.19
N ASN A 144 0.72 -12.09 4.51
CA ASN A 144 1.88 -12.60 5.23
C ASN A 144 1.55 -13.90 5.99
N LEU A 145 0.29 -14.38 5.92
CA LEU A 145 -0.09 -15.66 6.52
C LEU A 145 0.33 -16.81 5.61
N PRO A 146 1.07 -17.81 6.14
CA PRO A 146 1.45 -18.98 5.35
C PRO A 146 0.26 -19.92 5.13
N LEU A 147 -0.68 -20.02 6.05
CA LEU A 147 -1.89 -20.82 5.88
C LEU A 147 -2.95 -19.99 5.15
N VAL A 148 -3.44 -20.49 4.02
CA VAL A 148 -4.45 -19.82 3.19
C VAL A 148 -5.57 -20.78 2.81
N ASN A 149 -6.77 -20.24 2.64
CA ASN A 149 -7.95 -20.95 2.16
C ASN A 149 -8.25 -20.55 0.72
N GLU A 150 -8.98 -21.40 0.01
CA GLU A 150 -9.50 -21.07 -1.32
C GLU A 150 -10.27 -19.73 -1.29
N GLY A 151 -9.97 -18.83 -2.23
CA GLY A 151 -10.56 -17.50 -2.30
C GLY A 151 -9.85 -16.43 -1.45
N ASP A 152 -8.87 -16.77 -0.61
CA ASP A 152 -8.11 -15.78 0.14
C ASP A 152 -7.34 -14.83 -0.78
N ALA A 153 -7.24 -13.56 -0.37
CA ALA A 153 -6.52 -12.54 -1.12
C ALA A 153 -5.01 -12.69 -0.90
N LEU A 154 -4.29 -13.18 -1.92
CA LEU A 154 -2.87 -13.49 -1.79
C LEU A 154 -1.98 -12.31 -2.15
N TYR A 155 -2.27 -11.66 -3.27
CA TYR A 155 -1.52 -10.52 -3.80
C TYR A 155 -2.47 -9.48 -4.35
N HIS A 156 -2.14 -8.20 -4.18
CA HIS A 156 -2.80 -7.07 -4.83
C HIS A 156 -1.79 -6.43 -5.76
N VAL A 157 -2.06 -6.46 -7.06
CA VAL A 157 -1.14 -5.92 -8.08
C VAL A 157 -1.75 -4.70 -8.72
N ALA A 158 -1.00 -3.60 -8.76
CA ALA A 158 -1.36 -2.35 -9.41
C ALA A 158 -0.65 -2.20 -10.76
N ARG A 159 -1.40 -1.73 -11.77
CA ARG A 159 -0.86 -1.42 -13.09
C ARG A 159 -0.52 0.07 -13.18
N PHE A 160 0.75 0.34 -13.46
CA PHE A 160 1.30 1.67 -13.68
C PHE A 160 1.74 1.84 -15.13
N SER A 161 1.78 3.08 -15.62
CA SER A 161 2.33 3.40 -16.94
C SER A 161 3.86 3.40 -16.95
N ASP A 162 4.46 3.86 -15.86
CA ASP A 162 5.89 3.85 -15.61
C ASP A 162 6.10 3.13 -14.27
N ILE A 163 6.70 1.94 -14.31
CA ILE A 163 6.94 1.12 -13.12
C ILE A 163 8.22 1.59 -12.40
N ASP A 164 9.17 2.11 -13.16
CA ASP A 164 10.49 2.51 -12.64
C ASP A 164 10.36 3.80 -11.83
N GLU A 165 9.54 4.73 -12.30
CA GLU A 165 9.19 5.96 -11.58
C GLU A 165 8.49 5.66 -10.25
N VAL A 166 7.59 4.67 -10.21
CA VAL A 166 6.84 4.34 -8.99
C VAL A 166 7.75 3.82 -7.90
N GLU A 167 8.65 2.88 -8.24
CA GLU A 167 9.56 2.30 -7.26
C GLU A 167 10.50 3.38 -6.69
N ALA A 168 11.08 4.20 -7.56
CA ALA A 168 11.94 5.30 -7.12
C ALA A 168 11.22 6.26 -6.16
N LYS A 169 9.95 6.60 -6.45
CA LYS A 169 9.14 7.46 -5.56
C LYS A 169 8.77 6.78 -4.25
N VAL A 170 8.52 5.48 -4.25
CA VAL A 170 8.23 4.72 -3.01
C VAL A 170 9.47 4.64 -2.13
N ASP A 171 10.65 4.41 -2.73
CA ASP A 171 11.91 4.38 -2.00
C ASP A 171 12.27 5.75 -1.42
N GLU A 172 12.19 6.82 -2.22
CA GLU A 172 12.39 8.21 -1.75
C GLU A 172 11.44 8.56 -0.60
N PHE A 173 10.17 8.14 -0.72
CA PHE A 173 9.17 8.36 0.32
C PHE A 173 9.49 7.60 1.62
N HIS A 174 9.97 6.35 1.51
CA HIS A 174 10.39 5.57 2.66
C HIS A 174 11.59 6.20 3.36
N GLU A 175 12.58 6.68 2.61
CA GLU A 175 13.75 7.38 3.17
C GLU A 175 13.34 8.67 3.89
N GLU A 176 12.46 9.48 3.30
CA GLU A 176 11.98 10.74 3.90
C GLU A 176 11.26 10.51 5.25
N HIS A 177 10.55 9.40 5.39
CA HIS A 177 9.73 9.10 6.56
C HIS A 177 10.37 8.05 7.49
N ALA A 178 11.58 7.60 7.18
CA ALA A 178 12.32 6.69 8.05
C ALA A 178 12.60 7.38 9.39
N PRO A 179 12.51 6.64 10.52
CA PRO A 179 12.99 7.18 11.79
C PRO A 179 14.48 7.48 11.68
N GLU A 180 14.94 8.54 12.35
CA GLU A 180 16.38 8.74 12.49
C GLU A 180 17.01 7.52 13.17
N PRO A 181 18.20 7.09 12.73
CA PRO A 181 18.87 5.95 13.33
C PRO A 181 19.05 6.22 14.83
N VAL A 182 18.40 5.39 15.65
CA VAL A 182 18.56 5.44 17.10
C VAL A 182 20.04 5.17 17.39
N ALA A 183 20.67 6.04 18.17
CA ALA A 183 22.02 5.78 18.68
C ALA A 183 22.03 4.36 19.29
N ARG A 184 23.07 3.57 18.96
CA ARG A 184 23.15 2.15 19.34
C ARG A 184 22.68 1.97 20.79
N PRO A 185 21.73 1.06 21.06
CA PRO A 185 21.41 0.75 22.44
C PRO A 185 22.71 0.38 23.16
N THR A 186 22.94 0.98 24.33
CA THR A 186 23.98 0.51 25.25
C THR A 186 23.80 -0.99 25.41
N PRO A 187 24.88 -1.80 25.36
CA PRO A 187 24.76 -3.25 25.39
C PRO A 187 23.91 -3.64 26.59
N GLU A 188 22.72 -4.18 26.30
CA GLU A 188 21.93 -4.83 27.32
C GLU A 188 22.82 -5.93 27.90
N GLY A 189 22.91 -5.94 29.24
CA GLY A 189 23.67 -6.96 29.94
C GLY A 189 23.27 -8.36 29.48
N PRO A 190 24.14 -9.37 29.68
CA PRO A 190 23.91 -10.69 29.12
C PRO A 190 22.48 -11.17 29.43
N ILE A 191 21.79 -11.60 28.38
CA ILE A 191 20.56 -12.38 28.52
C ILE A 191 20.99 -13.65 29.25
N ILE A 192 20.63 -13.75 30.52
CA ILE A 192 20.74 -14.98 31.31
C ILE A 192 19.59 -15.90 30.90
#